data_AF-A0A853BLJ0-F1
#
_entry.id   AF-A0A853BLJ0-F1
#
_cell.length_a   1.000
_cell.length_b   1.000
_cell.length_c   1.000
_cell.angle_alpha   90.00
_cell.angle_beta   90.00
_cell.angle_gamma   90.00
#
_symmetry.space_group_name_H-M   'P 1'
#
loop_
_entity.id
_entity.type
_entity.pdbx_description
1 polymer ?
#
loop_
_entity_poly.entity_id
_entity_poly.type
_entity_poly.pdbx_seq_one_letter_code
_entity_poly.pdbx_strand_id
1 'polypeptide(L)'
;MSYPPQPNPPYDGQGGGHQNYPGGYGPPPGVDPNYGYQSGPQQGYGAGHQQGYGPGAQGGYGAGQQGGYGRHLPAPMGQYGPVSSEDRTMALVAHLGGVFTGFLLPLVLYFVKKDESAFVRHHSAQAFNFQMTMFIGVVVSCVLMFVIIGFVTIFIIPILVIVFGIIAAMKANQGEWYKYPMTIPMLK
;
A
#
# COMPACT_ATOMS: atom_id res chain seq x y z
N MET A 1 -17.31 -54.48 15.02
CA MET A 1 -17.40 -53.14 15.63
C MET A 1 -18.61 -52.42 15.07
N SER A 2 -19.60 -52.11 15.91
CA SER A 2 -20.62 -51.05 15.71
C SER A 2 -21.20 -50.72 17.07
N TYR A 3 -20.95 -49.51 17.58
CA TYR A 3 -21.58 -48.99 18.80
C TYR A 3 -23.00 -48.48 18.48
N PRO A 4 -23.99 -48.65 19.37
CA PRO A 4 -25.25 -47.95 19.26
C PRO A 4 -25.09 -46.45 19.64
N PRO A 5 -25.90 -45.55 19.07
CA PRO A 5 -25.84 -44.11 19.35
C PRO A 5 -26.36 -43.77 20.75
N GLN A 6 -25.68 -42.85 21.45
CA GLN A 6 -26.13 -42.28 22.73
C GLN A 6 -27.19 -41.18 22.50
N PRO A 7 -28.19 -41.00 23.40
CA PRO A 7 -29.16 -39.91 23.32
C PRO A 7 -28.59 -38.58 23.84
N ASN A 8 -28.96 -37.47 23.20
CA ASN A 8 -28.69 -36.11 23.70
C ASN A 8 -29.49 -35.81 24.99
N PRO A 9 -28.90 -35.11 25.98
CA PRO A 9 -29.66 -34.53 27.08
C PRO A 9 -30.41 -33.24 26.67
N PRO A 10 -31.50 -32.87 27.35
CA PRO A 10 -32.35 -31.73 27.00
C PRO A 10 -31.75 -30.38 27.42
N TYR A 11 -32.05 -29.34 26.63
CA TYR A 11 -31.76 -27.95 26.95
C TYR A 11 -32.76 -27.43 27.99
N ASP A 12 -32.28 -27.15 29.21
CA ASP A 12 -33.01 -26.37 30.20
C ASP A 12 -32.59 -24.90 30.09
N GLY A 13 -33.56 -24.01 29.93
CA GLY A 13 -33.41 -22.57 30.10
C GLY A 13 -34.09 -22.12 31.39
N GLN A 14 -33.48 -21.17 32.13
CA GLN A 14 -34.12 -19.98 32.73
C GLN A 14 -33.28 -19.33 33.85
N GLY A 15 -33.34 -18.00 33.89
CA GLY A 15 -33.13 -17.14 35.06
C GLY A 15 -31.69 -16.66 35.25
N GLY A 16 -31.38 -15.39 35.52
CA GLY A 16 -32.15 -14.20 35.90
C GLY A 16 -31.17 -13.26 36.63
N GLY A 17 -31.24 -11.95 36.40
CA GLY A 17 -30.35 -11.01 37.09
C GLY A 17 -30.41 -9.58 36.57
N HIS A 18 -31.43 -8.84 37.00
CA HIS A 18 -31.52 -7.39 36.85
C HIS A 18 -30.58 -6.70 37.84
N GLN A 19 -29.77 -5.76 37.37
CA GLN A 19 -29.09 -4.79 38.24
C GLN A 19 -29.42 -3.35 37.82
N ASN A 20 -29.70 -2.58 38.86
CA ASN A 20 -30.37 -1.30 38.94
C ASN A 20 -29.33 -0.17 38.89
N TYR A 21 -29.57 0.91 38.15
CA TYR A 21 -28.75 2.14 38.22
C TYR A 21 -29.67 3.35 38.46
N PRO A 22 -29.42 4.15 39.52
CA PRO A 22 -30.23 5.32 39.83
C PRO A 22 -29.60 6.64 39.32
N GLY A 23 -30.46 7.60 38.99
CA GLY A 23 -30.22 9.03 39.20
C GLY A 23 -29.77 9.85 37.98
N GLY A 24 -30.64 10.76 37.52
CA GLY A 24 -30.32 11.83 36.58
C GLY A 24 -30.44 13.23 37.20
N TYR A 25 -29.82 14.23 36.55
CA TYR A 25 -30.04 15.70 36.52
C TYR A 25 -29.00 16.19 35.47
N GLY A 26 -29.22 16.87 34.34
CA GLY A 26 -30.03 18.02 33.92
C GLY A 26 -29.15 18.80 32.89
N PRO A 27 -29.68 19.45 31.83
CA PRO A 27 -28.84 20.14 30.82
C PRO A 27 -28.46 21.58 31.22
N PRO A 28 -27.25 22.09 30.88
CA PRO A 28 -26.88 23.48 31.17
C PRO A 28 -27.41 24.48 30.12
N PRO A 29 -27.75 25.72 30.53
CA PRO A 29 -28.32 26.77 29.70
C PRO A 29 -27.25 27.66 29.04
N GLY A 30 -27.53 28.20 27.85
CA GLY A 30 -26.68 29.22 27.23
C GLY A 30 -26.97 29.42 25.75
N VAL A 31 -27.99 30.23 25.46
CA VAL A 31 -28.32 30.76 24.13
C VAL A 31 -27.65 32.13 24.02
N ASP A 32 -26.84 32.36 22.98
CA ASP A 32 -26.46 33.70 22.53
C ASP A 32 -26.87 33.85 21.05
N PRO A 33 -27.55 34.93 20.63
CA PRO A 33 -28.14 35.06 19.31
C PRO A 33 -27.21 35.78 18.31
N ASN A 34 -27.48 35.55 17.01
CA ASN A 34 -27.26 36.50 15.90
C ASN A 34 -26.03 36.28 14.97
N TYR A 35 -26.26 35.67 13.80
CA TYR A 35 -26.23 36.31 12.46
C TYR A 35 -25.98 35.27 11.35
N GLY A 36 -26.84 35.28 10.32
CA GLY A 36 -26.50 34.71 9.00
C GLY A 36 -27.59 33.83 8.36
N TYR A 37 -28.65 34.46 7.84
CA TYR A 37 -29.51 33.82 6.83
C TYR A 37 -28.74 33.69 5.52
N GLN A 38 -28.63 32.47 4.98
CA GLN A 38 -28.51 32.29 3.53
C GLN A 38 -29.33 31.10 3.06
N SER A 39 -30.42 31.44 2.38
CA SER A 39 -31.38 30.57 1.72
C SER A 39 -30.80 29.96 0.44
N GLY A 40 -31.01 28.67 0.25
CA GLY A 40 -30.77 27.97 -1.02
C GLY A 40 -31.77 26.80 -1.15
N PRO A 41 -32.40 26.60 -2.32
CA PRO A 41 -33.63 25.83 -2.42
C PRO A 41 -33.44 24.31 -2.34
N GLN A 42 -34.40 23.69 -1.67
CA GLN A 42 -34.60 22.27 -1.43
C GLN A 42 -35.43 21.65 -2.56
N GLN A 43 -35.04 20.48 -3.10
CA GLN A 43 -35.94 19.40 -3.58
C GLN A 43 -35.20 18.20 -4.19
N GLY A 44 -35.58 16.98 -3.77
CA GLY A 44 -35.23 15.73 -4.45
C GLY A 44 -35.32 14.48 -3.57
N TYR A 45 -36.52 13.94 -3.40
CA TYR A 45 -36.86 12.73 -2.63
C TYR A 45 -36.21 11.45 -3.21
N GLY A 46 -35.72 10.56 -2.34
CA GLY A 46 -35.36 9.18 -2.67
C GLY A 46 -35.11 8.33 -1.42
N ALA A 47 -36.12 7.57 -1.01
CA ALA A 47 -36.08 6.61 0.09
C ALA A 47 -35.52 5.24 -0.37
N GLY A 48 -34.69 4.61 0.46
CA GLY A 48 -34.21 3.24 0.26
C GLY A 48 -33.29 2.78 1.40
N HIS A 49 -33.48 1.56 1.85
CA HIS A 49 -33.25 1.06 3.21
C HIS A 49 -31.90 0.37 3.48
N GLN A 50 -31.64 0.19 4.79
CA GLN A 50 -31.00 -0.95 5.50
C GLN A 50 -29.49 -0.91 5.85
N GLN A 51 -29.29 -0.81 7.17
CA GLN A 51 -28.09 -1.10 7.93
C GLN A 51 -27.84 -2.63 7.97
N GLY A 52 -26.63 -3.06 7.64
CA GLY A 52 -26.15 -4.43 7.84
C GLY A 52 -25.05 -4.47 8.90
N TYR A 53 -25.27 -5.24 9.96
CA TYR A 53 -24.31 -5.55 11.02
C TYR A 53 -23.32 -6.62 10.54
N GLY A 54 -22.01 -6.41 10.73
CA GLY A 54 -20.96 -7.42 10.53
C GLY A 54 -19.74 -7.13 11.43
N PRO A 55 -19.23 -8.11 12.22
CA PRO A 55 -18.22 -7.85 13.24
C PRO A 55 -16.79 -8.04 12.73
N GLY A 56 -15.84 -7.29 13.29
CA GLY A 56 -14.41 -7.65 13.31
C GLY A 56 -13.47 -6.70 12.58
N ALA A 57 -13.23 -5.51 13.14
CA ALA A 57 -12.12 -4.65 12.73
C ALA A 57 -11.29 -4.27 13.96
N GLN A 58 -10.15 -4.93 14.17
CA GLN A 58 -9.05 -4.32 14.92
C GLN A 58 -7.72 -5.04 14.64
N GLY A 59 -6.77 -4.29 14.07
CA GLY A 59 -5.41 -4.74 13.78
C GLY A 59 -4.70 -3.70 12.92
N GLY A 60 -4.45 -2.53 13.50
CA GLY A 60 -3.81 -1.41 12.83
C GLY A 60 -2.30 -1.58 12.66
N TYR A 61 -1.77 -1.02 11.58
CA TYR A 61 -0.36 -0.63 11.48
C TYR A 61 -0.21 0.49 10.43
N GLY A 62 0.41 1.58 10.88
CA GLY A 62 1.28 2.41 10.04
C GLY A 62 0.63 3.51 9.22
N ALA A 63 0.38 4.66 9.84
CA ALA A 63 0.27 5.92 9.13
C ALA A 63 1.65 6.32 8.56
N GLY A 64 1.75 6.40 7.23
CA GLY A 64 2.88 7.01 6.52
C GLY A 64 2.31 7.99 5.49
N GLN A 65 2.34 9.28 5.83
CA GLN A 65 1.78 10.37 5.03
C GLN A 65 2.92 11.10 4.28
N GLN A 66 2.64 11.49 3.04
CA GLN A 66 3.17 12.65 2.27
C GLN A 66 4.35 12.46 1.30
N GLY A 67 4.15 12.97 0.07
CA GLY A 67 5.24 13.35 -0.84
C GLY A 67 4.88 13.62 -2.32
N GLY A 68 4.26 14.79 -2.61
CA GLY A 68 4.61 15.63 -3.77
C GLY A 68 4.33 15.17 -5.22
N TYR A 69 3.42 15.89 -5.86
CA TYR A 69 2.81 15.72 -7.18
C TYR A 69 3.73 16.06 -8.35
N GLY A 70 3.78 15.17 -9.35
CA GLY A 70 4.26 15.45 -10.72
C GLY A 70 3.28 14.88 -11.73
N ARG A 71 2.51 15.77 -12.38
CA ARG A 71 1.45 15.47 -13.36
C ARG A 71 1.95 14.60 -14.51
N HIS A 72 1.37 13.40 -14.65
CA HIS A 72 0.83 12.78 -15.88
C HIS A 72 0.02 11.56 -15.41
N LEU A 73 -1.27 11.76 -15.11
CA LEU A 73 -2.17 10.65 -14.78
C LEU A 73 -2.60 9.95 -16.07
N PRO A 74 -2.54 8.61 -16.11
CA PRO A 74 -3.63 7.84 -16.66
C PRO A 74 -4.17 6.82 -15.66
N ALA A 75 -5.51 6.68 -15.71
CA ALA A 75 -6.40 5.83 -14.93
C ALA A 75 -6.76 6.32 -13.50
N PRO A 76 -8.05 6.31 -13.13
CA PRO A 76 -8.53 6.73 -11.81
C PRO A 76 -7.99 5.78 -10.73
N MET A 77 -7.04 6.28 -9.94
CA MET A 77 -6.49 5.61 -8.76
C MET A 77 -7.52 5.63 -7.62
N GLY A 78 -8.61 4.88 -7.79
CA GLY A 78 -9.74 4.84 -6.85
C GLY A 78 -10.24 3.45 -6.50
N GLN A 79 -9.57 2.38 -6.94
CA GLN A 79 -10.14 1.04 -6.81
C GLN A 79 -9.10 -0.07 -6.73
N TYR A 80 -8.12 0.06 -5.85
CA TYR A 80 -7.43 -1.13 -5.33
C TYR A 80 -7.55 -1.06 -3.81
N GLY A 81 -8.05 -2.15 -3.22
CA GLY A 81 -8.10 -2.32 -1.78
C GLY A 81 -6.69 -2.28 -1.16
N PRO A 82 -6.55 -2.59 0.14
CA PRO A 82 -5.23 -2.68 0.76
C PRO A 82 -4.28 -3.58 -0.06
N VAL A 83 -3.02 -3.16 -0.21
CA VAL A 83 -2.02 -3.89 -1.02
C VAL A 83 -1.91 -5.34 -0.53
N SER A 84 -2.10 -6.29 -1.43
CA SER A 84 -2.13 -7.71 -1.08
C SER A 84 -0.73 -8.22 -0.67
N SER A 85 -0.67 -9.30 0.10
CA SER A 85 0.62 -9.95 0.43
C SER A 85 1.35 -10.49 -0.80
N GLU A 86 0.61 -10.92 -1.83
CA GLU A 86 1.18 -11.33 -3.11
C GLU A 86 1.82 -10.15 -3.82
N ASP A 87 1.15 -9.00 -3.87
CA ASP A 87 1.68 -7.77 -4.49
C ASP A 87 2.96 -7.31 -3.81
N ARG A 88 2.99 -7.34 -2.47
CA ARG A 88 4.19 -7.03 -1.68
C ARG A 88 5.34 -7.99 -1.97
N THR A 89 5.03 -9.28 -2.11
CA THR A 89 6.02 -10.30 -2.44
C THR A 89 6.57 -10.10 -3.85
N MET A 90 5.71 -9.89 -4.84
CA MET A 90 6.12 -9.64 -6.23
C MET A 90 6.92 -8.34 -6.37
N ALA A 91 6.52 -7.29 -5.67
CA ALA A 91 7.27 -6.04 -5.63
C ALA A 91 8.66 -6.22 -4.98
N LEU A 92 8.77 -6.99 -3.89
CA LEU A 92 10.05 -7.37 -3.29
C LEU A 92 10.91 -8.16 -4.28
N VAL A 93 10.33 -9.13 -4.99
CA VAL A 93 11.02 -9.92 -6.02
C VAL A 93 11.53 -9.04 -7.15
N ALA A 94 10.79 -8.00 -7.55
CA ALA A 94 11.24 -7.04 -8.56
C ALA A 94 12.56 -6.38 -8.16
N HIS A 95 12.67 -5.92 -6.91
CA HIS A 95 13.85 -5.23 -6.40
C HIS A 95 15.02 -6.19 -6.16
N LEU A 96 14.80 -7.29 -5.45
CA LEU A 96 15.86 -8.26 -5.17
C LEU A 96 16.34 -8.96 -6.43
N GLY A 97 15.41 -9.38 -7.29
CA GLY A 97 15.78 -9.93 -8.58
C GLY A 97 16.45 -8.92 -9.48
N GLY A 98 16.12 -7.63 -9.36
CA GLY A 98 16.88 -6.55 -9.96
C GLY A 98 18.36 -6.56 -9.55
N VAL A 99 18.65 -6.74 -8.26
CA VAL A 99 20.04 -6.81 -7.74
C VAL A 99 20.82 -7.97 -8.35
N PHE A 100 20.21 -9.15 -8.52
CA PHE A 100 20.92 -10.34 -9.00
C PHE A 100 20.93 -10.52 -10.52
N THR A 101 19.89 -10.05 -11.20
CA THR A 101 19.69 -10.27 -12.65
C THR A 101 19.76 -8.98 -13.47
N GLY A 102 20.03 -7.85 -12.82
CA GLY A 102 19.99 -6.53 -13.45
C GLY A 102 18.58 -6.14 -13.87
N PHE A 103 18.44 -5.54 -15.03
CA PHE A 103 17.15 -5.01 -15.51
C PHE A 103 16.20 -6.09 -16.04
N LEU A 104 16.65 -7.34 -16.26
CA LEU A 104 15.86 -8.36 -16.96
C LEU A 104 14.64 -8.82 -16.16
N LEU A 105 14.82 -9.27 -14.91
CA LEU A 105 13.69 -9.71 -14.09
C LEU A 105 12.65 -8.60 -13.84
N PRO A 106 13.02 -7.38 -13.41
CA PRO A 106 12.03 -6.33 -13.21
C PRO A 106 11.32 -5.93 -14.51
N LEU A 107 11.96 -6.02 -15.68
CA LEU A 107 11.31 -5.80 -16.97
C LEU A 107 10.25 -6.85 -17.28
N VAL A 108 10.59 -8.14 -17.11
CA VAL A 108 9.63 -9.24 -17.29
C VAL A 108 8.47 -9.09 -16.34
N LEU A 109 8.76 -8.83 -15.06
CA LEU A 109 7.74 -8.70 -14.02
C LEU A 109 6.82 -7.48 -14.28
N TYR A 110 7.37 -6.38 -14.80
CA TYR A 110 6.58 -5.24 -15.25
C TYR A 110 5.58 -5.65 -16.32
N PHE A 111 6.01 -6.32 -17.41
CA PHE A 111 5.09 -6.68 -18.48
C PHE A 111 4.06 -7.74 -18.09
N VAL A 112 4.42 -8.66 -17.20
CA VAL A 112 3.50 -9.71 -16.72
C VAL A 112 2.45 -9.12 -15.76
N LYS A 113 2.85 -8.23 -14.85
CA LYS A 113 1.97 -7.75 -13.76
C LYS A 113 1.40 -6.35 -13.97
N LYS A 114 1.77 -5.62 -15.05
CA LYS A 114 1.38 -4.21 -15.26
C LYS A 114 -0.13 -3.96 -15.29
N ASP A 115 -0.91 -4.93 -15.77
CA ASP A 115 -2.37 -4.78 -15.90
C ASP A 115 -3.11 -5.39 -14.69
N GLU A 116 -2.42 -6.15 -13.83
CA GLU A 116 -3.00 -6.84 -12.69
C GLU A 116 -2.89 -6.02 -11.39
N SER A 117 -1.72 -5.45 -11.12
CA SER A 117 -1.46 -4.70 -9.90
C SER A 117 -0.69 -3.41 -10.17
N ALA A 118 -1.32 -2.28 -9.84
CA ALA A 118 -0.68 -0.97 -9.88
C ALA A 118 0.56 -0.90 -8.96
N PHE A 119 0.52 -1.60 -7.82
CA PHE A 119 1.63 -1.64 -6.87
C PHE A 119 2.83 -2.38 -7.46
N VAL A 120 2.60 -3.58 -7.98
CA VAL A 120 3.66 -4.38 -8.61
C VAL A 120 4.19 -3.70 -9.86
N ARG A 121 3.32 -3.10 -10.67
CA ARG A 121 3.69 -2.29 -11.83
C ARG A 121 4.64 -1.16 -11.45
N HIS A 122 4.32 -0.40 -10.41
CA HIS A 122 5.18 0.70 -9.95
C HIS A 122 6.53 0.20 -9.46
N HIS A 123 6.56 -0.80 -8.57
CA HIS A 123 7.84 -1.30 -8.04
C HIS A 123 8.71 -1.95 -9.11
N SER A 124 8.13 -2.67 -10.07
CA SER A 124 8.86 -3.23 -11.20
C SER A 124 9.36 -2.17 -12.18
N ALA A 125 8.57 -1.14 -12.48
CA ALA A 125 9.04 0.01 -13.25
C ALA A 125 10.20 0.74 -12.56
N GLN A 126 10.10 0.97 -11.25
CA GLN A 126 11.16 1.61 -10.46
C GLN A 126 12.44 0.78 -10.45
N ALA A 127 12.34 -0.53 -10.20
CA ALA A 127 13.48 -1.44 -10.25
C ALA A 127 14.15 -1.44 -11.63
N PHE A 128 13.36 -1.55 -12.71
CA PHE A 128 13.86 -1.53 -14.08
C PHE A 128 14.59 -0.21 -14.40
N ASN A 129 13.93 0.93 -14.12
CA ASN A 129 14.48 2.25 -14.40
C ASN A 129 15.79 2.47 -13.65
N PHE A 130 15.87 2.04 -12.39
CA PHE A 130 17.08 2.14 -11.58
C PHE A 130 18.20 1.26 -12.15
N GLN A 131 17.92 0.00 -12.49
CA GLN A 131 18.89 -0.90 -13.11
C GLN A 131 19.42 -0.36 -14.44
N MET A 132 18.55 0.26 -15.25
CA MET A 132 18.99 0.95 -16.47
C MET A 132 19.84 2.18 -16.20
N THR A 133 19.49 2.97 -15.19
CA THR A 133 20.32 4.12 -14.80
C THR A 133 21.71 3.67 -14.34
N MET A 134 21.78 2.60 -13.55
CA MET A 134 23.05 2.02 -13.09
C MET A 134 23.85 1.40 -14.24
N PHE A 135 23.19 0.72 -15.19
CA PHE A 135 23.83 0.20 -16.39
C PHE A 135 24.45 1.32 -17.24
N ILE A 136 23.75 2.43 -17.45
CA ILE A 136 24.32 3.62 -18.10
C ILE A 136 25.54 4.13 -17.31
N GLY A 137 25.45 4.17 -15.98
CA GLY A 137 26.58 4.53 -15.12
C GLY A 137 27.79 3.62 -15.31
N VAL A 138 27.61 2.32 -15.52
CA VAL A 138 28.69 1.37 -15.83
C VAL A 138 29.32 1.70 -17.18
N VAL A 139 28.51 1.92 -18.22
CA VAL A 139 29.00 2.31 -19.56
C VAL A 139 29.81 3.60 -19.49
N VAL A 140 29.32 4.62 -18.78
CA VAL A 140 30.04 5.88 -18.56
C VAL A 140 31.34 5.63 -17.78
N SER A 141 31.31 4.77 -16.77
CA SER A 141 32.50 4.43 -15.99
C SER A 141 33.58 3.78 -16.85
N CYS A 142 33.22 2.91 -17.80
CA CYS A 142 34.16 2.34 -18.76
C CYS A 142 34.86 3.42 -19.60
N VAL A 143 34.13 4.45 -20.04
CA VAL A 143 34.75 5.59 -20.76
C VAL A 143 35.64 6.42 -19.82
N LEU A 144 35.22 6.63 -18.56
CA LEU A 144 36.02 7.36 -17.57
C LEU A 144 37.26 6.60 -17.10
N MET A 145 37.44 5.32 -17.44
CA MET A 145 38.67 4.59 -17.14
C MET A 145 39.90 5.18 -17.86
N PHE A 146 39.71 5.78 -19.04
CA PHE A 146 40.80 6.48 -19.75
C PHE A 146 41.39 7.65 -18.97
N VAL A 147 40.64 8.21 -18.01
CA VAL A 147 41.06 9.29 -17.11
C VAL A 147 41.18 8.82 -15.65
N ILE A 148 41.33 7.52 -15.41
CA ILE A 148 41.52 6.86 -14.10
C ILE A 148 40.27 6.88 -13.18
N ILE A 149 39.42 7.90 -13.26
CA ILE A 149 38.21 8.05 -12.42
C ILE A 149 37.27 6.83 -12.52
N GLY A 150 37.19 6.21 -13.71
CA GLY A 150 36.33 5.04 -13.94
C GLY A 150 36.64 3.83 -13.06
N PHE A 151 37.89 3.68 -12.60
CA PHE A 151 38.26 2.59 -11.68
C PHE A 151 37.63 2.74 -10.30
N VAL A 152 37.30 3.96 -9.87
CA VAL A 152 36.62 4.17 -8.58
C VAL A 152 35.11 3.96 -8.75
N THR A 153 34.53 4.54 -9.79
CA THR A 153 33.07 4.50 -9.99
C THR A 153 32.55 3.10 -10.28
N ILE A 154 33.34 2.24 -10.94
CA ILE A 154 32.95 0.85 -11.23
C ILE A 154 32.70 0.01 -9.96
N PHE A 155 33.37 0.31 -8.85
CA PHE A 155 33.12 -0.36 -7.57
C PHE A 155 32.00 0.30 -6.76
N ILE A 156 31.77 1.60 -6.94
CA ILE A 156 30.70 2.33 -6.23
C ILE A 156 29.32 1.90 -6.74
N ILE A 157 29.16 1.75 -8.07
CA ILE A 157 27.86 1.41 -8.67
C ILE A 157 27.23 0.13 -8.10
N PRO A 158 27.91 -1.03 -8.02
CA PRO A 158 27.30 -2.24 -7.45
C PRO A 158 26.92 -2.08 -5.98
N ILE A 159 27.66 -1.27 -5.21
CA ILE A 159 27.30 -0.94 -3.82
C ILE A 159 25.97 -0.17 -3.80
N LEU A 160 25.81 0.85 -4.66
CA LEU A 160 24.55 1.59 -4.78
C LEU A 160 23.39 0.67 -5.20
N VAL A 161 23.64 -0.26 -6.13
CA VAL A 161 22.64 -1.24 -6.56
C VAL A 161 22.13 -2.08 -5.40
N ILE A 162 23.04 -2.61 -4.59
CA ILE A 162 22.69 -3.45 -3.44
C ILE A 162 21.98 -2.63 -2.37
N VAL A 163 22.53 -1.48 -1.97
CA VAL A 163 21.98 -0.66 -0.88
C VAL A 163 20.57 -0.18 -1.21
N PHE A 164 20.39 0.47 -2.38
CA PHE A 164 19.07 0.95 -2.75
C PHE A 164 18.12 -0.19 -3.11
N GLY A 165 18.62 -1.29 -3.70
CA GLY A 165 17.86 -2.51 -3.95
C GLY A 165 17.23 -3.07 -2.67
N ILE A 166 18.00 -3.19 -1.60
CA ILE A 166 17.53 -3.69 -0.31
C ILE A 166 16.52 -2.71 0.31
N ILE A 167 16.79 -1.40 0.31
CA ILE A 167 15.87 -0.40 0.84
C ILE A 167 14.52 -0.45 0.11
N ALA A 168 14.56 -0.52 -1.22
CA ALA A 168 13.35 -0.62 -2.04
C ALA A 168 12.58 -1.91 -1.76
N ALA A 169 13.27 -3.04 -1.62
CA ALA A 169 12.68 -4.33 -1.29
C ALA A 169 12.00 -4.33 0.09
N MET A 170 12.65 -3.75 1.11
CA MET A 170 12.06 -3.63 2.45
C MET A 170 10.81 -2.76 2.45
N LYS A 171 10.85 -1.60 1.78
CA LYS A 171 9.69 -0.71 1.64
C LYS A 171 8.56 -1.37 0.87
N ALA A 172 8.87 -2.08 -0.21
CA ALA A 172 7.90 -2.86 -0.97
C ALA A 172 7.20 -3.91 -0.08
N ASN A 173 7.97 -4.61 0.77
CA ASN A 173 7.43 -5.61 1.69
C ASN A 173 6.52 -5.02 2.78
N GLN A 174 6.76 -3.77 3.16
CA GLN A 174 5.89 -2.98 4.06
C GLN A 174 4.65 -2.44 3.35
N GLY A 175 4.54 -2.60 2.02
CA GLY A 175 3.45 -2.03 1.23
C GLY A 175 3.64 -0.53 0.93
N GLU A 176 4.84 0.00 1.15
CA GLU A 176 5.16 1.39 0.84
C GLU A 176 5.55 1.56 -0.62
N TRP A 177 5.01 2.59 -1.26
CA TRP A 177 5.41 3.02 -2.59
C TRP A 177 6.79 3.68 -2.52
N TYR A 178 7.81 2.98 -3.01
CA TYR A 178 9.17 3.51 -3.03
C TYR A 178 9.56 4.04 -4.40
N LYS A 179 10.31 5.14 -4.43
CA LYS A 179 10.94 5.69 -5.63
C LYS A 179 12.43 5.78 -5.39
N TYR A 180 13.22 5.22 -6.31
CA TYR A 180 14.66 5.30 -6.21
C TYR A 180 15.14 6.76 -6.38
N PRO A 181 16.12 7.20 -5.57
CA PRO A 181 16.82 8.44 -5.86
C PRO A 181 17.63 8.29 -7.15
N MET A 182 17.78 9.37 -7.92
CA MET A 182 18.63 9.42 -9.12
C MET A 182 18.27 8.34 -10.16
N THR A 183 17.02 8.32 -10.63
CA THR A 183 16.55 7.33 -11.61
C THR A 183 15.91 8.00 -12.81
N ILE A 184 16.27 7.55 -14.02
CA ILE A 184 15.70 8.01 -15.27
C ILE A 184 14.39 7.25 -15.54
N PRO A 185 13.22 7.91 -15.61
CA PRO A 185 11.95 7.23 -15.77
C PRO A 185 11.73 6.76 -17.22
N MET A 186 12.04 5.50 -17.51
CA MET A 186 11.80 4.88 -18.82
C MET A 186 10.43 4.21 -18.88
N LEU A 187 10.08 3.45 -17.84
CA LEU A 187 8.76 2.84 -17.63
C LEU A 187 7.93 3.65 -16.62
N LYS A 188 6.60 3.59 -16.76
CA LYS A 188 5.60 4.34 -15.97
C LYS A 188 4.74 3.43 -15.10
#